data_AF-A0A7S2RBM7-F1
#
_entry.id   AF-A0A7S2RBM7-F1
#
_cell.length_a   1.000
_cell.length_b   1.000
_cell.length_c   1.000
_cell.angle_alpha   90.00
_cell.angle_beta   90.00
_cell.angle_gamma   90.00
#
_symmetry.space_group_name_H-M   'P 1'
#
loop_
_entity.id
_entity.type
_entity.pdbx_description
1 polymer ?
#
loop_
_entity_poly.entity_id
_entity_poly.type
_entity_poly.pdbx_seq_one_letter_code
_entity_poly.pdbx_strand_id
1 'polypeptide(L)'
;ALHDSAGTVAVLRQSNVSQSTSNVHGGAIMLRSSSTSTLTSLVCNETMIEDSSADFFGSAVYNFMSDFTAVDVTMSSDADSSGASNIGGTMQCSSSCGAGLYGVCTAVGDCFSCTGECLACPAGRYLASRGATSIDECEDCPTGYATNNSASLSCSRCGHGTYATDATQPGSSGWSGYGVSSGAKVCAPCPQGLYSSDSGATGCDLCGDNLYSTAGAMNCTLCYSDSYWDGDSCQDCPSEASCAGGDELPSPSQGFWTDRSSVDTASGLTV
;
A
#
# COMPACT_ATOMS: atom_id res chain seq x y z
N ALA A 1 -13.53 21.51 33.39
CA ALA A 1 -14.48 21.54 32.26
C ALA A 1 -13.94 22.47 31.19
N LEU A 2 -13.70 21.97 29.97
CA LEU A 2 -13.34 22.81 28.83
C LEU A 2 -14.63 23.45 28.27
N HIS A 3 -14.62 24.76 28.08
CA HIS A 3 -15.80 25.53 27.68
C HIS A 3 -15.40 26.63 26.71
N ASP A 4 -16.03 26.64 25.53
CA ASP A 4 -15.90 27.72 24.55
C ASP A 4 -17.28 28.29 24.15
N SER A 5 -17.32 29.60 23.97
CA SER A 5 -18.49 30.36 23.51
C SER A 5 -18.46 30.69 22.01
N ALA A 6 -17.35 30.40 21.31
CA ALA A 6 -17.19 30.67 19.88
C ALA A 6 -17.65 29.51 18.95
N GLY A 7 -18.18 28.42 19.50
CA GLY A 7 -18.93 27.41 18.75
C GLY A 7 -18.10 26.27 18.15
N THR A 8 -16.78 26.27 18.27
CA THR A 8 -15.92 25.12 17.91
C THR A 8 -14.85 24.93 18.96
N VAL A 9 -14.93 23.81 19.70
CA VAL A 9 -13.85 23.39 20.61
C VAL A 9 -12.96 22.43 19.83
N ALA A 10 -11.73 22.85 19.53
CA ALA A 10 -10.71 21.97 18.96
C ALA A 10 -9.72 21.59 20.05
N VAL A 11 -9.61 20.29 20.34
CA VAL A 11 -8.55 19.76 21.18
C VAL A 11 -7.43 19.30 20.25
N LEU A 12 -6.28 19.98 20.32
CA LEU A 12 -5.16 19.76 19.41
C LEU A 12 -4.45 18.43 19.70
N ARG A 13 -3.67 17.96 18.73
CA ARG A 13 -2.85 16.74 18.83
C ARG A 13 -2.05 16.71 20.13
N GLN A 14 -2.01 15.53 20.76
CA GLN A 14 -1.27 15.25 22.00
C GLN A 14 -1.73 16.05 23.22
N SER A 15 -2.99 16.50 23.24
CA SER A 15 -3.58 17.06 24.45
C SER A 15 -3.89 15.95 25.46
N ASN A 16 -3.71 16.24 26.76
CA ASN A 16 -4.24 15.42 27.85
C ASN A 16 -5.43 16.16 28.47
N VAL A 17 -6.60 15.52 28.44
CA VAL A 17 -7.84 16.00 29.05
C VAL A 17 -8.18 15.10 30.22
N SER A 18 -7.80 15.52 31.42
CA SER A 18 -8.13 14.83 32.66
C SER A 18 -9.17 15.58 33.48
N GLN A 19 -9.93 14.87 34.30
CA GLN A 19 -10.94 15.49 35.17
C GLN A 19 -10.44 15.94 36.54
N SER A 20 -11.29 16.78 37.14
CA SER A 20 -11.14 17.56 38.37
C SER A 20 -12.31 17.36 39.36
N THR A 21 -13.17 16.33 39.19
CA THR A 21 -14.28 16.01 40.12
C THR A 21 -14.54 14.52 40.35
N SER A 22 -13.70 13.63 39.82
CA SER A 22 -13.76 12.23 40.21
C SER A 22 -13.33 12.06 41.67
N ASN A 23 -13.95 11.10 42.33
CA ASN A 23 -13.55 10.63 43.66
C ASN A 23 -13.72 9.11 43.70
N VAL A 24 -13.34 8.50 44.82
CA VAL A 24 -13.39 7.04 45.05
C VAL A 24 -14.78 6.39 44.92
N HIS A 25 -15.80 7.09 44.44
CA HIS A 25 -17.13 6.55 44.13
C HIS A 25 -17.57 6.86 42.68
N GLY A 26 -16.72 7.48 41.85
CA GLY A 26 -17.02 7.76 40.44
C GLY A 26 -16.69 9.18 39.96
N GLY A 27 -16.76 9.35 38.64
CA GLY A 27 -16.33 10.56 37.94
C GLY A 27 -17.13 10.86 36.66
N ALA A 28 -17.50 12.14 36.49
CA ALA A 28 -17.86 12.76 35.21
C ALA A 28 -16.63 12.86 34.28
N ILE A 29 -16.72 13.00 32.96
CA ILE A 29 -15.91 13.98 32.21
C ILE A 29 -16.88 14.65 31.24
N MET A 30 -17.02 15.98 31.30
CA MET A 30 -17.97 16.69 30.46
C MET A 30 -17.24 17.61 29.50
N LEU A 31 -17.43 17.36 28.20
CA LEU A 31 -16.96 18.21 27.12
C LEU A 31 -18.17 18.78 26.38
N ARG A 32 -18.28 20.12 26.35
CA ARG A 32 -19.44 20.81 25.79
C ARG A 32 -19.08 22.07 25.04
N SER A 33 -19.75 22.29 23.91
CA SER A 33 -19.87 23.61 23.29
C SER A 33 -21.06 24.37 23.91
N SER A 34 -20.94 25.68 24.12
CA SER A 34 -22.05 26.51 24.66
C SER A 34 -22.88 27.20 23.57
N SER A 35 -22.58 26.93 22.30
CA SER A 35 -23.33 27.49 21.17
C SER A 35 -24.68 26.77 21.01
N THR A 36 -25.72 27.55 20.72
CA THR A 36 -27.08 27.09 20.44
C THR A 36 -27.29 26.64 18.99
N SER A 37 -26.23 26.63 18.17
CA SER A 37 -26.30 26.17 16.78
C SER A 37 -26.29 24.63 16.68
N THR A 38 -27.12 24.10 15.78
CA THR A 38 -27.23 22.66 15.46
C THR A 38 -26.00 22.08 14.73
N LEU A 39 -24.88 22.82 14.69
CA LEU A 39 -23.65 22.48 13.96
C LEU A 39 -22.42 22.58 14.87
N THR A 40 -22.60 22.39 16.18
CA THR A 40 -21.48 22.38 17.12
C THR A 40 -20.75 21.05 17.02
N SER A 41 -19.50 21.07 16.58
CA SER A 41 -18.62 19.89 16.54
C SER A 41 -17.47 20.00 17.54
N LEU A 42 -17.13 18.88 18.16
CA LEU A 42 -15.93 18.69 18.98
C LEU A 42 -15.06 17.65 18.27
N VAL A 43 -13.86 18.08 17.88
CA VAL A 43 -12.87 17.20 17.25
C VAL A 43 -11.72 16.99 18.22
N CYS A 44 -11.51 15.73 18.60
CA CYS A 44 -10.35 15.29 19.36
C CYS A 44 -9.47 14.42 18.46
N ASN A 45 -8.21 14.78 18.33
CA ASN A 45 -7.25 14.08 17.49
C ASN A 45 -6.01 13.73 18.31
N GLU A 46 -5.59 12.46 18.33
CA GLU A 46 -4.40 12.00 19.06
C GLU A 46 -4.38 12.51 20.50
N THR A 47 -5.53 12.43 21.18
CA THR A 47 -5.76 13.03 22.50
C THR A 47 -5.97 11.94 23.54
N MET A 48 -5.41 12.14 24.72
CA MET A 48 -5.59 11.25 25.86
C MET A 48 -6.66 11.85 26.78
N ILE A 49 -7.69 11.07 27.10
CA ILE A 49 -8.77 11.44 28.02
C ILE A 49 -8.71 10.47 29.21
N GLU A 50 -8.35 10.96 30.40
CA GLU A 50 -8.07 10.11 31.56
C GLU A 50 -8.92 10.47 32.77
N ASP A 51 -9.40 9.44 33.47
CA ASP A 51 -9.99 9.55 34.80
C ASP A 51 -9.28 8.62 35.80
N SER A 52 -8.50 9.20 36.71
CA SER A 52 -7.60 8.46 37.61
C SER A 52 -8.01 8.51 39.08
N SER A 53 -9.29 8.75 39.40
CA SER A 53 -9.70 8.78 40.81
C SER A 53 -11.03 8.09 41.13
N ALA A 54 -11.63 7.42 40.15
CA ALA A 54 -12.85 6.64 40.31
C ALA A 54 -12.59 5.21 40.80
N ASP A 55 -11.89 5.03 41.92
CA ASP A 55 -11.53 3.69 42.43
C ASP A 55 -12.70 2.98 43.13
N PHE A 56 -12.67 1.64 43.26
CA PHE A 56 -13.56 0.78 44.08
C PHE A 56 -15.09 1.08 43.99
N PHE A 57 -15.80 0.36 43.13
CA PHE A 57 -17.22 0.53 42.75
C PHE A 57 -17.56 1.83 42.03
N GLY A 58 -16.57 2.65 41.67
CA GLY A 58 -16.75 3.86 40.89
C GLY A 58 -17.10 3.60 39.42
N SER A 59 -17.82 4.53 38.81
CA SER A 59 -18.06 4.56 37.36
C SER A 59 -17.52 5.85 36.75
N ALA A 60 -16.79 5.75 35.63
CA ALA A 60 -16.37 6.89 34.83
C ALA A 60 -17.30 7.07 33.63
N VAL A 61 -17.92 8.26 33.49
CA VAL A 61 -18.82 8.56 32.36
C VAL A 61 -18.30 9.76 31.58
N TYR A 62 -17.87 9.51 30.34
CA TYR A 62 -17.51 10.59 29.41
C TYR A 62 -18.77 11.07 28.70
N ASN A 63 -19.14 12.32 28.92
CA ASN A 63 -20.36 12.93 28.41
C ASN A 63 -20.05 14.03 27.39
N PHE A 64 -20.56 13.82 26.18
CA PHE A 64 -20.49 14.75 25.06
C PHE A 64 -21.90 15.28 24.76
N MET A 65 -22.04 16.61 24.62
CA MET A 65 -23.33 17.26 24.33
C MET A 65 -23.42 17.88 22.93
N SER A 66 -22.44 17.61 22.08
CA SER A 66 -22.34 18.12 20.70
C SER A 66 -21.92 16.98 19.77
N ASP A 67 -21.91 17.20 18.45
CA ASP A 67 -21.34 16.21 17.53
C ASP A 67 -19.88 15.95 17.89
N PHE A 68 -19.54 14.72 18.24
CA PHE A 68 -18.22 14.34 18.74
C PHE A 68 -17.51 13.45 17.74
N THR A 69 -16.35 13.89 17.29
CA THR A 69 -15.46 13.11 16.42
C THR A 69 -14.18 12.79 17.20
N ALA A 70 -14.01 11.51 17.53
CA ALA A 70 -12.79 10.97 18.13
C ALA A 70 -11.93 10.32 17.05
N VAL A 71 -10.74 10.89 16.83
CA VAL A 71 -9.70 10.34 15.97
C VAL A 71 -8.49 10.00 16.83
N ASP A 72 -8.13 8.72 16.91
CA ASP A 72 -7.01 8.23 17.72
C ASP A 72 -7.04 8.74 19.16
N VAL A 73 -8.22 8.69 19.79
CA VAL A 73 -8.41 9.14 21.18
C VAL A 73 -8.30 7.94 22.11
N THR A 74 -7.39 8.00 23.07
CA THR A 74 -7.30 7.01 24.14
C THR A 74 -8.16 7.50 25.30
N MET A 75 -9.16 6.71 25.69
CA MET A 75 -9.92 6.92 26.92
C MET A 75 -9.46 5.90 27.96
N SER A 76 -8.90 6.36 29.08
CA SER A 76 -8.44 5.51 30.17
C SER A 76 -9.17 5.87 31.46
N SER A 77 -9.52 4.84 32.25
CA SER A 77 -10.11 5.02 33.58
C SER A 77 -9.64 3.95 34.55
N ASP A 78 -9.40 4.33 35.79
CA ASP A 78 -9.15 3.39 36.90
C ASP A 78 -10.46 2.85 37.53
N ALA A 79 -11.61 3.14 36.91
CA ALA A 79 -12.95 2.74 37.37
C ALA A 79 -13.29 1.27 37.12
N ASP A 80 -14.08 0.67 38.03
CA ASP A 80 -14.64 -0.68 37.87
C ASP A 80 -15.55 -0.79 36.63
N SER A 81 -16.15 0.34 36.22
CA SER A 81 -16.91 0.44 34.97
C SER A 81 -16.68 1.79 34.30
N SER A 82 -16.51 1.76 32.98
CA SER A 82 -16.36 2.98 32.17
C SER A 82 -17.24 2.93 30.95
N GLY A 83 -17.74 4.09 30.54
CA GLY A 83 -18.60 4.23 29.38
C GLY A 83 -18.49 5.62 28.78
N ALA A 84 -18.41 5.67 27.45
CA ALA A 84 -18.62 6.90 26.69
C ALA A 84 -20.10 6.99 26.33
N SER A 85 -20.74 8.12 26.67
CA SER A 85 -22.14 8.38 26.33
C SER A 85 -22.26 9.74 25.69
N ASN A 86 -22.94 9.81 24.55
CA ASN A 86 -23.32 11.08 23.92
C ASN A 86 -24.77 11.41 24.31
N ILE A 87 -25.01 12.54 24.98
CA ILE A 87 -26.34 12.99 25.41
C ILE A 87 -26.96 13.98 24.39
N GLY A 88 -26.23 14.37 23.35
CA GLY A 88 -26.74 15.17 22.24
C GLY A 88 -25.77 15.26 21.04
N GLY A 89 -26.27 14.95 19.84
CA GLY A 89 -25.47 14.90 18.62
C GLY A 89 -25.13 13.47 18.19
N THR A 90 -24.30 13.35 17.16
CA THR A 90 -23.74 12.09 16.65
C THR A 90 -22.36 11.84 17.23
N MET A 91 -22.04 10.58 17.57
CA MET A 91 -20.69 10.17 17.95
C MET A 91 -20.07 9.36 16.80
N GLN A 92 -18.94 9.84 16.28
CA GLN A 92 -18.11 9.10 15.34
C GLN A 92 -16.79 8.76 16.04
N CYS A 93 -16.57 7.46 16.23
CA CYS A 93 -15.35 6.90 16.77
C CYS A 93 -14.67 6.01 15.74
N SER A 94 -13.35 6.02 15.71
CA SER A 94 -12.55 4.98 15.06
C SER A 94 -11.64 4.29 16.07
N SER A 95 -11.09 3.13 15.71
CA SER A 95 -9.97 2.54 16.45
C SER A 95 -8.77 3.49 16.48
N SER A 96 -7.87 3.35 17.46
CA SER A 96 -6.62 4.12 17.56
C SER A 96 -5.57 3.75 16.51
N CYS A 97 -5.80 2.68 15.73
CA CYS A 97 -4.92 2.33 14.64
C CYS A 97 -5.19 3.21 13.42
N GLY A 98 -4.17 4.00 13.09
CA GLY A 98 -4.12 4.83 11.89
C GLY A 98 -4.22 3.98 10.62
N ALA A 99 -4.44 4.65 9.48
CA ALA A 99 -4.52 3.97 8.20
C ALA A 99 -3.22 3.19 7.89
N GLY A 100 -3.33 2.07 7.20
CA GLY A 100 -2.24 1.11 7.00
C GLY A 100 -2.01 0.17 8.20
N LEU A 101 -2.65 0.41 9.34
CA LEU A 101 -2.49 -0.40 10.55
C LEU A 101 -3.81 -1.04 10.97
N TYR A 102 -3.73 -2.21 11.60
CA TYR A 102 -4.85 -2.90 12.22
C TYR A 102 -4.48 -3.32 13.65
N GLY A 103 -5.46 -3.51 14.52
CA GLY A 103 -5.22 -3.96 15.89
C GLY A 103 -6.31 -4.88 16.38
N VAL A 104 -6.04 -5.67 17.42
CA VAL A 104 -7.11 -6.42 18.11
C VAL A 104 -7.82 -5.44 19.02
N CYS A 105 -9.02 -5.03 18.63
CA CYS A 105 -9.76 -4.00 19.34
C CYS A 105 -11.02 -4.57 19.99
N THR A 106 -11.29 -4.15 21.22
CA THR A 106 -12.54 -4.45 21.92
C THR A 106 -13.54 -3.33 21.64
N ALA A 107 -14.76 -3.70 21.26
CA ALA A 107 -15.85 -2.74 21.11
C ALA A 107 -16.23 -2.15 22.47
N VAL A 108 -16.36 -0.84 22.53
CA VAL A 108 -16.83 -0.04 23.66
C VAL A 108 -17.99 0.82 23.13
N GLY A 109 -19.20 0.26 23.13
CA GLY A 109 -20.34 0.87 22.43
C GLY A 109 -20.12 0.88 20.92
N ASP A 110 -20.28 2.05 20.28
CA ASP A 110 -19.99 2.27 18.85
C ASP A 110 -18.50 2.56 18.55
N CYS A 111 -17.66 2.56 19.59
CA CYS A 111 -16.22 2.87 19.50
C CYS A 111 -15.40 1.58 19.66
N PHE A 112 -14.14 1.58 19.21
CA PHE A 112 -13.22 0.45 19.38
C PHE A 112 -11.98 0.90 20.15
N SER A 113 -11.70 0.25 21.28
CA SER A 113 -10.46 0.46 22.05
C SER A 113 -9.49 -0.68 21.76
N CYS A 114 -8.34 -0.37 21.17
CA CYS A 114 -7.29 -1.34 20.88
C CYS A 114 -6.28 -1.34 22.03
N THR A 115 -6.33 -2.34 22.89
CA THR A 115 -5.30 -2.56 23.92
C THR A 115 -4.12 -3.30 23.29
N GLY A 116 -3.21 -2.59 22.64
CA GLY A 116 -2.01 -3.19 22.01
C GLY A 116 -1.26 -2.28 21.03
N GLU A 117 -0.14 -2.79 20.50
CA GLU A 117 0.56 -2.17 19.38
C GLU A 117 -0.22 -2.42 18.08
N CYS A 118 -0.47 -1.36 17.32
CA CYS A 118 -1.08 -1.47 16.00
C CYS A 118 -0.12 -2.20 15.05
N LEU A 119 -0.61 -3.27 14.44
CA LEU A 119 0.12 -4.10 13.49
C LEU A 119 0.00 -3.52 12.09
N ALA A 120 1.12 -3.51 11.37
CA ALA A 120 1.13 -3.05 9.99
C ALA A 120 0.48 -4.06 9.05
N CYS A 121 -0.36 -3.57 8.12
CA CYS A 121 -0.77 -4.39 6.98
C CYS A 121 0.50 -4.89 6.24
N PRO A 122 0.61 -6.19 5.94
CA PRO A 122 1.79 -6.76 5.32
C PRO A 122 1.95 -6.28 3.87
N ALA A 123 3.17 -6.41 3.33
CA ALA A 123 3.42 -6.14 1.92
C ALA A 123 2.48 -6.97 1.01
N GLY A 124 2.02 -6.35 -0.08
CA GLY A 124 0.95 -6.87 -0.93
C GLY A 124 -0.46 -6.53 -0.46
N ARG A 125 -0.61 -5.93 0.73
CA ARG A 125 -1.89 -5.41 1.23
C ARG A 125 -1.81 -3.92 1.56
N TYR A 126 -2.94 -3.25 1.50
CA TYR A 126 -3.08 -1.85 1.86
C TYR A 126 -4.36 -1.61 2.67
N LEU A 127 -4.39 -0.49 3.38
CA LEU A 127 -5.57 -0.08 4.12
C LEU A 127 -5.65 1.45 4.10
N ALA A 128 -6.61 1.99 3.36
CA ALA A 128 -6.83 3.43 3.25
C ALA A 128 -7.64 3.99 4.43
N SER A 129 -8.55 3.19 4.99
CA SER A 129 -9.36 3.53 6.15
C SER A 129 -8.58 3.40 7.46
N ARG A 130 -8.93 4.23 8.44
CA ARG A 130 -8.53 4.05 9.83
C ARG A 130 -9.48 3.05 10.49
N GLY A 131 -9.07 2.48 11.61
CA GLY A 131 -10.02 1.75 12.44
C GLY A 131 -10.03 0.23 12.29
N ALA A 132 -9.11 -0.35 11.52
CA ALA A 132 -9.15 -1.79 11.26
C ALA A 132 -8.93 -2.61 12.53
N THR A 133 -9.84 -3.54 12.75
CA THR A 133 -9.89 -4.42 13.93
C THR A 133 -9.32 -5.81 13.66
N SER A 134 -8.94 -6.08 12.41
CA SER A 134 -8.37 -7.35 11.98
C SER A 134 -7.54 -7.20 10.72
N ILE A 135 -6.68 -8.19 10.45
CA ILE A 135 -5.87 -8.27 9.23
C ILE A 135 -6.71 -8.45 7.96
N ASP A 136 -7.94 -8.96 8.09
CA ASP A 136 -8.84 -9.24 6.97
C ASP A 136 -9.38 -7.94 6.35
N GLU A 137 -9.34 -6.84 7.09
CA GLU A 137 -9.67 -5.51 6.58
C GLU A 137 -8.54 -4.90 5.73
N CYS A 138 -7.30 -5.41 5.83
CA CYS A 138 -6.24 -5.03 4.91
C CYS A 138 -6.53 -5.63 3.53
N GLU A 139 -6.89 -4.78 2.58
CA GLU A 139 -7.23 -5.19 1.21
C GLU A 139 -5.99 -5.63 0.44
N ASP A 140 -6.10 -6.70 -0.33
CA ASP A 140 -5.05 -7.12 -1.26
C ASP A 140 -4.86 -6.09 -2.37
N CYS A 141 -3.61 -5.86 -2.77
CA CYS A 141 -3.33 -5.00 -3.91
C CYS A 141 -4.09 -5.50 -5.14
N PRO A 142 -4.83 -4.63 -5.85
CA PRO A 142 -5.57 -5.03 -7.02
C PRO A 142 -4.64 -5.43 -8.15
N THR A 143 -5.21 -6.08 -9.15
CA THR A 143 -4.54 -6.54 -10.36
C THR A 143 -3.73 -5.42 -11.02
N GLY A 144 -2.43 -5.64 -11.25
CA GLY A 144 -1.54 -4.64 -11.84
C GLY A 144 -0.96 -3.60 -10.86
N TYR A 145 -1.26 -3.72 -9.57
CA TYR A 145 -0.74 -2.86 -8.51
C TYR A 145 0.06 -3.68 -7.51
N ALA A 146 1.08 -3.08 -6.91
CA ALA A 146 1.89 -3.72 -5.89
C ALA A 146 2.31 -2.77 -4.78
N THR A 147 2.61 -3.33 -3.61
CA THR A 147 3.32 -2.60 -2.55
C THR A 147 4.30 -3.49 -1.80
N ASN A 148 5.54 -3.01 -1.68
CA ASN A 148 6.61 -3.72 -0.97
C ASN A 148 6.70 -3.30 0.50
N ASN A 149 6.04 -2.20 0.88
CA ASN A 149 6.09 -1.66 2.22
C ASN A 149 4.95 -2.21 3.08
N SER A 150 5.27 -2.50 4.34
CA SER A 150 4.24 -2.67 5.36
C SER A 150 3.57 -1.33 5.69
N ALA A 151 2.35 -1.39 6.22
CA ALA A 151 1.52 -0.23 6.53
C ALA A 151 1.21 0.70 5.33
N SER A 152 1.04 0.10 4.15
CA SER A 152 0.71 0.84 2.95
C SER A 152 -0.72 1.39 2.98
N LEU A 153 -0.88 2.66 2.61
CA LEU A 153 -2.18 3.32 2.46
C LEU A 153 -2.82 3.07 1.09
N SER A 154 -2.01 2.68 0.12
CA SER A 154 -2.40 2.40 -1.26
C SER A 154 -1.34 1.53 -1.92
N CYS A 155 -1.72 0.86 -3.00
CA CYS A 155 -0.77 0.14 -3.85
C CYS A 155 -0.35 1.02 -5.04
N SER A 156 0.87 0.82 -5.53
CA SER A 156 1.39 1.53 -6.70
C SER A 156 1.14 0.73 -7.96
N ARG A 157 0.64 1.37 -9.02
CA ARG A 157 0.47 0.72 -10.33
C ARG A 157 1.83 0.38 -10.91
N CYS A 158 1.99 -0.83 -11.44
CA CYS A 158 3.23 -1.21 -12.12
C CYS A 158 3.41 -0.41 -13.40
N GLY A 159 4.63 0.11 -13.61
CA GLY A 159 4.95 0.87 -14.81
C GLY A 159 5.13 -0.01 -16.04
N HIS A 160 5.29 0.62 -17.20
CA HIS A 160 5.68 -0.07 -18.42
C HIS A 160 6.97 -0.86 -18.23
N GLY A 161 7.10 -1.99 -18.91
CA GLY A 161 8.22 -2.92 -18.78
C GLY A 161 8.25 -3.70 -17.46
N THR A 162 7.24 -3.54 -16.60
CA THR A 162 7.13 -4.26 -15.33
C THR A 162 5.78 -4.94 -15.19
N TYR A 163 5.72 -5.96 -14.34
CA TYR A 163 4.50 -6.69 -14.03
C TYR A 163 4.34 -6.90 -12.52
N ALA A 164 3.10 -6.99 -12.06
CA ALA A 164 2.76 -7.16 -10.65
C ALA A 164 3.01 -8.63 -10.21
N THR A 165 3.94 -8.85 -9.29
CA THR A 165 4.30 -10.19 -8.81
C THR A 165 4.52 -10.22 -7.30
N ASP A 166 4.43 -11.40 -6.70
CA ASP A 166 4.80 -11.68 -5.31
C ASP A 166 6.28 -12.09 -5.17
N ALA A 167 6.99 -12.26 -6.29
CA ALA A 167 8.40 -12.59 -6.37
C ALA A 167 9.27 -11.43 -5.83
N THR A 168 9.70 -11.54 -4.58
CA THR A 168 10.46 -10.48 -3.88
C THR A 168 11.92 -10.38 -4.33
N GLN A 169 12.43 -11.36 -5.09
CA GLN A 169 13.82 -11.38 -5.54
C GLN A 169 13.98 -11.70 -7.02
N PRO A 170 14.93 -11.02 -7.69
CA PRO A 170 15.45 -11.40 -8.99
C PRO A 170 15.82 -12.89 -9.08
N GLY A 171 15.25 -13.60 -10.05
CA GLY A 171 15.62 -14.95 -10.44
C GLY A 171 14.94 -16.06 -9.63
N SER A 172 14.00 -15.70 -8.76
CA SER A 172 13.14 -16.66 -8.07
C SER A 172 12.16 -17.34 -9.04
N SER A 173 11.57 -18.46 -8.64
CA SER A 173 10.63 -19.23 -9.47
C SER A 173 9.38 -18.44 -9.91
N GLY A 174 9.05 -17.34 -9.22
CA GLY A 174 7.97 -16.42 -9.61
C GLY A 174 8.40 -15.34 -10.61
N TRP A 175 9.66 -15.33 -11.06
CA TRP A 175 10.21 -14.37 -12.02
C TRP A 175 10.16 -14.89 -13.46
N SER A 176 9.03 -15.50 -13.83
CA SER A 176 8.78 -16.13 -15.12
C SER A 176 8.16 -15.18 -16.16
N GLY A 177 7.84 -13.95 -15.75
CA GLY A 177 7.04 -13.02 -16.55
C GLY A 177 5.53 -13.22 -16.38
N TYR A 178 5.09 -14.17 -15.56
CA TYR A 178 3.70 -14.35 -15.17
C TYR A 178 3.52 -13.84 -13.75
N GLY A 179 2.68 -12.83 -13.56
CA GLY A 179 2.41 -12.20 -12.28
C GLY A 179 1.23 -12.81 -11.54
N VAL A 180 0.77 -12.08 -10.52
CA VAL A 180 -0.37 -12.46 -9.69
C VAL A 180 -1.56 -11.53 -9.94
N SER A 181 -2.77 -12.06 -9.81
CA SER A 181 -4.01 -11.30 -10.01
C SER A 181 -4.38 -10.42 -8.80
N SER A 182 -3.82 -10.70 -7.63
CA SER A 182 -4.07 -9.96 -6.38
C SER A 182 -2.90 -10.13 -5.41
N GLY A 183 -2.71 -9.15 -4.52
CA GLY A 183 -1.74 -9.26 -3.43
C GLY A 183 -0.27 -9.13 -3.86
N ALA A 184 -0.02 -8.49 -5.01
CA ALA A 184 1.35 -8.36 -5.52
C ALA A 184 2.20 -7.48 -4.60
N LYS A 185 3.43 -7.92 -4.34
CA LYS A 185 4.36 -7.27 -3.41
C LYS A 185 5.33 -6.34 -4.12
N VAL A 186 5.61 -6.60 -5.39
CA VAL A 186 6.55 -5.79 -6.16
C VAL A 186 6.14 -5.69 -7.62
N CYS A 187 6.49 -4.57 -8.24
CA CYS A 187 6.48 -4.44 -9.69
C CYS A 187 7.85 -4.86 -10.20
N ALA A 188 7.93 -6.05 -10.78
CA ALA A 188 9.20 -6.60 -11.22
C ALA A 188 9.38 -6.39 -12.73
N PRO A 189 10.61 -6.13 -13.21
CA PRO A 189 10.87 -5.99 -14.64
C PRO A 189 10.55 -7.29 -15.37
N CYS A 190 10.03 -7.17 -16.59
CA CYS A 190 9.85 -8.32 -17.47
C CYS A 190 11.21 -9.00 -17.70
N PRO A 191 11.29 -10.35 -17.63
CA PRO A 191 12.53 -11.06 -17.96
C PRO A 191 12.88 -10.89 -19.44
N GLN A 192 14.14 -11.21 -19.79
CA GLN A 192 14.60 -11.18 -21.17
C GLN A 192 13.70 -12.01 -22.10
N GLY A 193 13.50 -11.54 -23.33
CA GLY A 193 12.59 -12.16 -24.30
C GLY A 193 11.09 -11.90 -24.03
N LEU A 194 10.75 -11.21 -22.94
CA LEU A 194 9.40 -10.73 -22.66
C LEU A 194 9.39 -9.20 -22.52
N TYR A 195 8.23 -8.58 -22.74
CA TYR A 195 8.04 -7.14 -22.65
C TYR A 195 6.68 -6.81 -22.03
N SER A 196 6.51 -5.56 -21.60
CA SER A 196 5.20 -5.07 -21.17
C SER A 196 5.00 -3.65 -21.66
N SER A 197 4.12 -3.49 -22.64
CA SER A 197 3.81 -2.18 -23.22
C SER A 197 2.76 -1.41 -22.42
N ASP A 198 2.05 -2.08 -21.51
CA ASP A 198 0.98 -1.49 -20.70
C ASP A 198 1.42 -1.26 -19.25
N SER A 199 0.90 -0.19 -18.66
CA SER A 199 1.00 -0.03 -17.20
C SER A 199 -0.02 -0.91 -16.49
N GLY A 200 0.35 -1.44 -15.34
CA GLY A 200 -0.47 -2.36 -14.56
C GLY A 200 -0.56 -3.77 -15.17
N ALA A 201 0.47 -4.19 -15.90
CA ALA A 201 0.52 -5.53 -16.44
C ALA A 201 0.58 -6.59 -15.32
N THR A 202 -0.18 -7.67 -15.49
CA THR A 202 -0.15 -8.87 -14.63
C THR A 202 0.76 -9.94 -15.17
N GLY A 203 1.38 -9.69 -16.31
CA GLY A 203 2.29 -10.58 -16.99
C GLY A 203 2.94 -9.82 -18.13
N CYS A 204 4.01 -10.39 -18.64
CA CYS A 204 4.74 -9.85 -19.77
C CYS A 204 4.40 -10.67 -21.00
N ASP A 205 4.32 -9.97 -22.13
CA ASP A 205 4.09 -10.56 -23.43
C ASP A 205 5.40 -11.12 -23.97
N LEU A 206 5.31 -12.25 -24.66
CA LEU A 206 6.47 -12.83 -25.36
C LEU A 206 6.82 -11.99 -26.58
N CYS A 207 8.12 -11.79 -26.79
CA CYS A 207 8.59 -11.28 -28.08
C CYS A 207 8.28 -12.30 -29.19
N GLY A 208 7.79 -11.79 -30.32
CA GLY A 208 7.58 -12.60 -31.53
C GLY A 208 8.91 -13.03 -32.16
N ASP A 209 8.81 -13.89 -33.18
CA ASP A 209 9.97 -14.41 -33.89
C ASP A 209 10.87 -13.28 -34.41
N ASN A 210 12.20 -13.46 -34.30
CA ASN A 210 13.25 -12.50 -34.70
C ASN A 210 13.30 -11.20 -33.87
N LEU A 211 12.56 -11.12 -32.76
CA LEU A 211 12.57 -9.98 -31.84
C LEU A 211 13.13 -10.36 -30.47
N TYR A 212 13.83 -9.43 -29.85
CA TYR A 212 14.47 -9.58 -28.56
C TYR A 212 14.10 -8.43 -27.62
N SER A 213 14.10 -8.71 -26.33
CA SER A 213 13.97 -7.71 -25.29
C SER A 213 14.96 -7.96 -24.16
N THR A 214 15.56 -6.88 -23.66
CA THR A 214 16.29 -6.91 -22.40
C THR A 214 15.32 -6.89 -21.22
N ALA A 215 15.82 -7.22 -20.03
CA ALA A 215 14.99 -7.18 -18.83
C ALA A 215 14.41 -5.77 -18.60
N GLY A 216 13.10 -5.68 -18.40
CA GLY A 216 12.39 -4.42 -18.21
C GLY A 216 12.00 -3.69 -19.50
N ALA A 217 12.10 -4.34 -20.66
CA ALA A 217 11.73 -3.70 -21.92
C ALA A 217 10.22 -3.42 -22.03
N MET A 218 9.90 -2.28 -22.63
CA MET A 218 8.53 -1.86 -22.90
C MET A 218 8.03 -2.37 -24.25
N ASN A 219 8.95 -2.67 -25.17
CA ASN A 219 8.71 -3.15 -26.51
C ASN A 219 9.82 -4.14 -26.87
N CYS A 220 9.56 -5.07 -27.78
CA CYS A 220 10.64 -5.85 -28.37
C CYS A 220 11.32 -5.06 -29.48
N THR A 221 12.63 -5.23 -29.58
CA THR A 221 13.46 -4.69 -30.65
C THR A 221 14.09 -5.83 -31.42
N LEU A 222 14.36 -5.62 -32.70
CA LEU A 222 15.34 -6.44 -33.42
C LEU A 222 16.68 -6.43 -32.64
N CYS A 223 17.48 -7.50 -32.76
CA CYS A 223 18.72 -7.71 -31.99
C CYS A 223 19.53 -6.39 -31.81
N TYR A 224 20.07 -6.15 -30.61
CA TYR A 224 20.75 -4.88 -30.30
C TYR A 224 22.00 -4.67 -31.18
N SER A 225 22.45 -3.42 -31.36
CA SER A 225 23.70 -3.12 -32.06
C SER A 225 24.86 -3.90 -31.42
N ASP A 226 25.71 -4.54 -32.22
CA ASP A 226 26.71 -5.55 -31.78
C ASP A 226 26.18 -6.97 -31.51
N SER A 227 24.98 -7.30 -32.02
CA SER A 227 24.46 -8.67 -32.12
C SER A 227 23.76 -8.91 -33.47
N TYR A 228 23.51 -10.17 -33.84
CA TYR A 228 22.78 -10.54 -35.05
C TYR A 228 21.84 -11.72 -34.80
N TRP A 229 20.77 -11.82 -35.59
CA TRP A 229 19.85 -12.95 -35.55
C TRP A 229 20.35 -14.11 -36.42
N ASP A 230 20.55 -15.30 -35.84
CA ASP A 230 21.01 -16.52 -36.55
C ASP A 230 19.86 -17.45 -36.99
N GLY A 231 18.60 -17.00 -36.88
CA GLY A 231 17.42 -17.83 -37.20
C GLY A 231 16.74 -18.49 -36.00
N ASP A 232 17.40 -18.51 -34.83
CA ASP A 232 16.89 -19.13 -33.58
C ASP A 232 17.04 -18.22 -32.35
N SER A 233 18.16 -17.47 -32.24
CA SER A 233 18.36 -16.49 -31.17
C SER A 233 19.29 -15.35 -31.60
N CYS A 234 19.27 -14.22 -30.87
CA CYS A 234 20.30 -13.18 -31.02
C CYS A 234 21.65 -13.71 -30.52
N GLN A 235 22.66 -13.68 -31.37
CA GLN A 235 24.02 -14.07 -31.08
C GLN A 235 24.92 -12.84 -30.97
N ASP A 236 25.92 -12.90 -30.09
CA ASP A 236 26.93 -11.86 -29.98
C ASP A 236 27.70 -11.72 -31.30
N CYS A 237 28.05 -10.48 -31.64
CA CYS A 237 28.82 -10.24 -32.86
C CYS A 237 30.21 -10.90 -32.77
N PRO A 238 30.63 -11.67 -33.79
CA PRO A 238 31.97 -12.22 -33.85
C PRO A 238 33.04 -11.12 -33.75
N SER A 239 34.16 -11.39 -33.09
CA SER A 239 35.23 -10.41 -32.83
C SER A 239 35.85 -9.79 -34.10
N GLU A 240 35.68 -10.44 -35.26
CA GLU A 240 36.20 -10.00 -36.56
C GLU A 240 35.09 -9.59 -37.54
N ALA A 241 33.93 -9.20 -37.00
CA ALA A 241 32.79 -8.71 -37.76
C ALA A 241 32.18 -7.45 -37.11
N SER A 242 31.50 -6.66 -37.93
CA SER A 242 30.66 -5.56 -37.49
C SER A 242 29.19 -5.94 -37.67
N CYS A 243 28.40 -5.82 -36.61
CA CYS A 243 26.97 -6.12 -36.62
C CYS A 243 26.18 -4.84 -36.33
N ALA A 244 25.33 -4.43 -37.27
CA ALA A 244 24.47 -3.26 -37.09
C ALA A 244 23.32 -3.49 -36.09
N GLY A 245 23.09 -4.75 -35.70
CA GLY A 245 21.87 -5.17 -35.00
C GLY A 245 20.83 -5.73 -35.98
N GLY A 246 19.82 -6.40 -35.43
CA GLY A 246 18.69 -6.97 -36.18
C GLY A 246 18.97 -8.26 -36.94
N ASP A 247 18.35 -8.39 -38.10
CA ASP A 247 18.39 -9.57 -38.99
C ASP A 247 19.53 -9.52 -40.01
N GLU A 248 20.31 -8.44 -40.02
CA GLU A 248 21.49 -8.32 -40.86
C GLU A 248 22.62 -9.23 -40.35
N LEU A 249 23.10 -10.11 -41.23
CA LEU A 249 24.25 -10.97 -40.95
C LEU A 249 25.52 -10.14 -40.67
N PRO A 250 26.44 -10.65 -39.82
CA PRO A 250 27.69 -9.96 -39.51
C PRO A 250 28.49 -9.62 -40.77
N SER A 251 28.88 -8.36 -40.92
CA SER A 251 29.76 -7.94 -42.00
C SER A 251 31.21 -8.12 -41.57
N PRO A 252 32.05 -8.88 -42.30
CA PRO A 252 33.45 -9.08 -41.92
C PRO A 252 34.24 -7.78 -41.92
N SER A 253 35.15 -7.63 -40.96
CA SER A 253 36.10 -6.52 -40.92
C SER A 253 37.14 -6.65 -42.05
N GLN A 254 37.81 -5.54 -42.39
CA GLN A 254 38.73 -5.50 -43.53
C GLN A 254 39.87 -6.54 -43.37
N GLY A 255 39.88 -7.56 -44.23
CA GLY A 255 40.87 -8.65 -44.19
C GLY A 255 40.33 -10.01 -43.72
N PHE A 256 39.06 -10.07 -43.31
CA PHE A 256 38.37 -11.29 -42.89
C PHE A 256 37.29 -11.68 -43.92
N TRP A 257 36.89 -12.95 -43.93
CA TRP A 257 35.94 -13.52 -44.89
C TRP A 257 34.93 -14.38 -44.14
N THR A 258 33.66 -14.31 -44.53
CA THR A 258 32.62 -15.22 -44.04
C THR A 258 32.27 -16.22 -45.13
N ASP A 259 32.14 -17.49 -44.77
CA ASP A 259 31.65 -18.51 -45.69
C ASP A 259 30.12 -18.40 -45.75
N ARG A 260 29.60 -17.86 -46.86
CA ARG A 260 28.15 -17.71 -47.08
C ARG A 260 27.48 -18.98 -47.62
N SER A 261 28.22 -20.07 -47.81
CA SER A 261 27.68 -21.29 -48.41
C SER A 261 26.65 -22.04 -47.55
N SER A 262 26.50 -21.69 -46.26
CA SER A 262 25.52 -22.30 -45.34
C SER A 262 24.31 -21.42 -45.00
N VAL A 263 24.21 -20.18 -45.52
CA VAL A 263 23.15 -19.23 -45.11
C VAL A 263 21.99 -19.17 -46.11
N ASP A 264 22.19 -19.65 -47.34
CA ASP A 264 21.14 -19.75 -48.37
C ASP A 264 20.05 -20.80 -48.07
N THR A 265 20.16 -21.56 -46.97
CA THR A 265 19.13 -22.55 -46.57
C THR A 265 18.11 -22.03 -45.56
N ALA A 266 18.30 -20.85 -44.97
CA ALA A 266 17.38 -20.32 -43.94
C ALA A 266 16.40 -19.25 -44.45
N SER A 267 16.65 -18.63 -45.60
CA SER A 267 15.71 -17.71 -46.25
C SER A 267 14.97 -18.43 -47.37
N GLY A 268 13.90 -19.13 -47.00
CA GLY A 268 12.88 -19.63 -47.92
C GLY A 268 12.08 -18.50 -48.58
N LEU A 269 12.74 -17.55 -49.24
CA LEU A 269 12.12 -16.64 -50.19
C LEU A 269 12.29 -17.23 -51.60
N THR A 270 11.30 -18.04 -51.97
CA THR A 270 11.06 -18.41 -53.36
C THR A 270 10.73 -17.16 -54.19
N VAL A 271 11.47 -16.95 -55.29
CA VAL A 271 10.98 -16.26 -56.49
C VAL A 271 10.97 -17.26 -57.63
#